data_AF-A0A3M1QJT0-F1
#
_entry.id   AF-A0A3M1QJT0-F1
#
_cell.length_a   1.000
_cell.length_b   1.000
_cell.length_c   1.000
_cell.angle_alpha   90.00
_cell.angle_beta   90.00
_cell.angle_gamma   90.00
#
_symmetry.space_group_name_H-M   'P 1'
#
loop_
_entity.id
_entity.type
_entity.pdbx_description
1 polymer ?
#
loop_
_entity_poly.entity_id
_entity_poly.type
_entity_poly.pdbx_seq_one_letter_code
_entity_poly.pdbx_strand_id
1 'polypeptide(L)'
;MTKHKRTDVSQDMRKRLRENRHGRMTTDQWKDMVTEPVGKLLALMIPMAPVVVLAGSRFLLLGIRRLWFVVLVILVVTIVPLVFRAMRYSRAKVRFATLYAAEDFHTFSFLMFWKKAKFYTENNEEIRFNRRLAPHIPLERDRAYLVYYIEDAGGWVLLSIAPADHPEAEKWKPSERFNTRFAHRREQSS
;
A
#
# COMPACT_ATOMS: atom_id res chain seq x y z
N MET A 1 2.26 -12.63 -38.03
CA MET A 1 1.55 -12.78 -36.74
C MET A 1 2.31 -12.00 -35.66
N THR A 2 1.95 -10.74 -35.43
CA THR A 2 2.51 -9.91 -34.37
C THR A 2 1.92 -10.32 -33.03
N LYS A 3 2.63 -11.19 -32.31
CA LYS A 3 2.32 -11.62 -30.94
C LYS A 3 2.09 -10.37 -30.09
N HIS A 4 0.84 -10.06 -29.75
CA HIS A 4 0.49 -8.92 -28.90
C HIS A 4 1.23 -9.07 -27.56
N LYS A 5 2.23 -8.20 -27.34
CA LYS A 5 3.05 -8.17 -26.13
C LYS A 5 2.10 -7.77 -24.99
N ARG A 6 1.72 -8.74 -24.14
CA ARG A 6 0.94 -8.57 -22.90
C ARG A 6 1.72 -7.76 -21.84
N THR A 7 2.26 -6.61 -22.22
CA THR A 7 2.83 -5.58 -21.34
C THR A 7 1.81 -4.47 -21.13
N ASP A 8 0.52 -4.83 -21.08
CA ASP A 8 -0.54 -3.85 -20.88
C ASP A 8 -0.64 -3.52 -19.39
N VAL A 9 -0.24 -2.29 -19.06
CA VAL A 9 -0.57 -1.66 -17.79
C VAL A 9 -2.10 -1.64 -17.67
N SER A 10 -2.63 -2.32 -16.66
CA SER A 10 -4.09 -2.47 -16.48
C SER A 10 -4.79 -1.11 -16.33
N GLN A 11 -6.07 -1.03 -16.67
CA GLN A 11 -6.87 0.21 -16.53
C GLN A 11 -6.82 0.76 -15.09
N ASP A 12 -6.87 -0.13 -14.08
CA ASP A 12 -6.73 0.27 -12.67
C ASP A 12 -5.33 0.84 -12.39
N MET A 13 -4.27 0.22 -12.90
CA MET A 13 -2.91 0.76 -12.76
C MET A 13 -2.77 2.12 -13.46
N ARG A 14 -3.34 2.29 -14.66
CA ARG A 14 -3.36 3.58 -15.37
C ARG A 14 -4.08 4.66 -14.57
N LYS A 15 -5.20 4.34 -13.91
CA LYS A 15 -5.90 5.26 -13.00
C LYS A 15 -4.99 5.67 -11.83
N ARG A 16 -4.33 4.71 -11.19
CA ARG A 16 -3.39 4.96 -10.08
C ARG A 16 -2.20 5.81 -10.49
N LEU A 17 -1.57 5.52 -11.65
CA LEU A 17 -0.45 6.31 -12.18
C LEU A 17 -0.84 7.76 -12.47
N ARG A 18 -2.05 7.99 -13.02
CA ARG A 18 -2.58 9.34 -13.27
C ARG A 18 -2.79 10.16 -11.99
N GLU A 19 -3.14 9.53 -10.88
CA GLU A 19 -3.27 10.21 -9.59
C GLU A 19 -1.91 10.39 -8.90
N ASN A 20 -1.09 9.34 -8.86
CA ASN A 20 0.19 9.32 -8.17
C ASN A 20 1.21 10.29 -8.76
N ARG A 21 1.16 10.57 -10.07
CA ARG A 21 2.01 11.62 -10.71
C ARG A 21 1.77 13.03 -10.17
N HIS A 22 0.69 13.25 -9.43
CA HIS A 22 0.40 14.51 -8.73
C HIS A 22 0.76 14.46 -7.24
N GLY A 23 1.40 13.39 -6.79
CA GLY A 23 1.90 13.21 -5.43
C GLY A 23 0.79 12.91 -4.43
N ARG A 24 -0.30 12.31 -4.90
CA ARG A 24 -1.48 11.92 -4.12
C ARG A 24 -1.75 10.44 -4.33
N MET A 25 -2.13 9.73 -3.28
CA MET A 25 -2.62 8.36 -3.38
C MET A 25 -4.06 8.37 -3.88
N THR A 26 -4.48 7.31 -4.58
CA THR A 26 -5.90 7.13 -4.87
C THR A 26 -6.70 6.87 -3.60
N THR A 27 -8.00 7.14 -3.62
CA THR A 27 -8.91 6.84 -2.51
C THR A 27 -8.85 5.36 -2.10
N ASP A 28 -8.76 4.45 -3.07
CA ASP A 28 -8.68 3.01 -2.83
C ASP A 28 -7.36 2.66 -2.11
N GLN A 29 -6.23 3.21 -2.57
CA GLN A 29 -4.94 3.02 -1.92
C GLN A 29 -4.93 3.55 -0.49
N TRP A 30 -5.47 4.75 -0.27
CA TRP A 30 -5.56 5.34 1.06
C TRP A 30 -6.44 4.50 1.99
N LYS A 31 -7.60 4.04 1.49
CA LYS A 31 -8.50 3.16 2.24
C LYS A 31 -7.80 1.87 2.62
N ASP A 32 -7.16 1.19 1.68
CA ASP A 32 -6.43 -0.06 1.91
C ASP A 32 -5.32 0.10 2.96
N MET A 33 -4.66 1.26 2.97
CA MET A 33 -3.64 1.57 3.99
C MET A 33 -4.22 1.76 5.38
N VAL A 34 -5.38 2.42 5.49
CA VAL A 34 -6.04 2.71 6.76
C VAL A 34 -6.73 1.47 7.32
N THR A 35 -7.39 0.66 6.49
CA THR A 35 -8.23 -0.46 6.95
C THR A 35 -7.49 -1.77 7.19
N GLU A 36 -6.25 -1.94 6.70
CA GLU A 36 -5.49 -3.18 6.87
C GLU A 36 -5.42 -3.68 8.33
N PRO A 37 -5.15 -2.85 9.35
CA PRO A 37 -5.12 -3.32 10.74
C PRO A 37 -6.49 -3.82 11.22
N VAL A 38 -7.58 -3.23 10.71
CA VAL A 38 -8.95 -3.66 11.04
C VAL A 38 -9.18 -5.08 10.57
N GLY A 39 -8.74 -5.41 9.35
CA GLY A 39 -8.82 -6.77 8.84
C GLY A 39 -8.08 -7.78 9.72
N LYS A 40 -6.88 -7.42 10.19
CA LYS A 40 -6.08 -8.27 11.10
C LYS A 40 -6.74 -8.41 12.48
N LEU A 41 -7.26 -7.32 13.03
CA LEU A 41 -7.99 -7.34 14.31
C LEU A 41 -9.27 -8.18 14.22
N LEU A 42 -10.07 -7.98 13.17
CA LEU A 42 -11.29 -8.77 12.94
C LEU A 42 -10.96 -10.25 12.77
N ALA A 43 -9.92 -10.58 12.00
CA ALA A 43 -9.46 -11.96 11.85
C ALA A 43 -9.04 -12.59 13.20
N LEU A 44 -8.41 -11.81 14.08
CA LEU A 44 -8.05 -12.25 15.44
C LEU A 44 -9.29 -12.40 16.35
N MET A 45 -10.36 -11.63 16.12
CA MET A 45 -11.59 -11.74 16.89
C MET A 45 -12.40 -13.01 16.59
N ILE A 46 -12.31 -13.56 15.38
CA ILE A 46 -13.02 -14.78 14.98
C ILE A 46 -12.74 -15.96 15.93
N PRO A 47 -11.48 -16.35 16.21
CA PRO A 47 -11.19 -17.45 17.15
C PRO A 47 -11.47 -17.07 18.62
N MET A 48 -11.53 -15.79 18.95
CA MET A 48 -11.87 -15.32 20.30
C MET A 48 -13.37 -15.39 20.59
N ALA A 49 -14.23 -15.34 19.56
CA ALA A 49 -15.68 -15.42 19.71
C ALA A 49 -16.15 -16.64 20.54
N PRO A 50 -15.74 -17.89 20.25
CA PRO A 50 -16.15 -19.04 21.06
C PRO A 50 -15.63 -18.98 22.51
N VAL A 51 -14.44 -18.42 22.75
CA VAL A 51 -13.90 -18.23 24.11
C VAL A 51 -14.76 -17.24 24.90
N VAL A 52 -15.17 -16.14 24.27
CA VAL A 52 -16.05 -15.14 24.88
C VAL A 52 -17.44 -15.74 25.13
N VAL A 53 -17.97 -16.58 24.24
CA VAL A 53 -19.25 -17.25 24.42
C VAL A 53 -19.19 -18.30 25.55
N LEU A 54 -18.12 -19.10 25.61
CA LEU A 54 -17.93 -20.12 26.66
C LEU A 54 -17.67 -19.52 28.04
N ALA A 55 -16.88 -18.44 28.11
CA ALA A 55 -16.72 -17.64 29.33
C ALA A 55 -17.98 -16.80 29.66
N GLY A 56 -18.84 -16.61 28.67
CA GLY A 56 -20.02 -15.74 28.65
C GLY A 56 -21.11 -16.09 29.65
N SER A 57 -21.21 -17.35 30.07
CA SER A 57 -22.18 -17.79 31.09
C SER A 57 -22.00 -17.06 32.42
N ARG A 58 -20.78 -16.60 32.73
CA ARG A 58 -20.49 -15.76 33.90
C ARG A 58 -20.52 -14.26 33.60
N PHE A 59 -20.33 -13.86 32.34
CA PHE A 59 -20.42 -12.45 31.91
C PHE A 59 -21.86 -11.96 31.70
N LEU A 60 -22.83 -12.84 31.46
CA LEU A 60 -24.26 -12.48 31.41
C LEU A 60 -24.80 -11.93 32.75
N LEU A 61 -24.13 -12.24 33.87
CA LEU A 61 -24.40 -11.65 35.18
C LEU A 61 -23.88 -10.20 35.32
N LEU A 62 -23.03 -9.74 34.40
CA LEU A 62 -22.60 -8.35 34.33
C LEU A 62 -23.70 -7.55 33.65
N GLY A 63 -24.59 -6.96 34.44
CA GLY A 63 -25.77 -6.23 33.93
C GLY A 63 -25.46 -5.23 32.81
N ILE A 64 -26.50 -4.87 32.05
CA ILE A 64 -26.50 -4.05 30.82
C ILE A 64 -25.52 -2.87 30.84
N ARG A 65 -25.36 -2.21 31.99
CA ARG A 65 -24.43 -1.08 32.18
C ARG A 65 -22.97 -1.45 31.96
N ARG A 66 -22.51 -2.63 32.40
CA ARG A 66 -21.13 -3.10 32.20
C ARG A 66 -20.88 -3.52 30.76
N LEU A 67 -21.88 -4.09 30.08
CA LEU A 67 -21.77 -4.43 28.66
C LEU A 67 -21.55 -3.18 27.78
N TRP A 68 -22.27 -2.09 28.06
CA TRP A 68 -22.06 -0.81 27.37
C TRP A 68 -20.64 -0.27 27.51
N PHE A 69 -20.05 -0.36 28.70
CA PHE A 69 -18.64 0.03 28.90
C PHE A 69 -17.69 -0.82 28.05
N VAL A 70 -17.91 -2.14 27.97
CA VAL A 70 -17.08 -3.02 27.14
C VAL A 70 -17.19 -2.64 25.65
N VAL A 71 -18.41 -2.41 25.15
CA VAL A 71 -18.63 -1.98 23.76
C VAL A 71 -17.94 -0.63 23.50
N LEU A 72 -18.07 0.32 24.42
CA LEU A 72 -17.41 1.64 24.31
C LEU A 72 -15.88 1.49 24.26
N VAL A 73 -15.30 0.66 25.13
CA VAL A 73 -13.85 0.41 25.14
C VAL A 73 -13.40 -0.21 23.83
N ILE A 74 -14.10 -1.24 23.32
CA ILE A 74 -13.79 -1.86 22.03
C ILE A 74 -13.86 -0.83 20.89
N LEU A 75 -14.90 0.01 20.90
CA LEU A 75 -15.09 1.06 19.91
C LEU A 75 -13.92 2.05 19.94
N VAL A 76 -13.55 2.54 21.12
CA VAL A 76 -12.44 3.49 21.29
C VAL A 76 -11.12 2.87 20.85
N VAL A 77 -10.82 1.65 21.28
CA VAL A 77 -9.60 0.91 20.93
C VAL A 77 -9.51 0.64 19.42
N THR A 78 -10.64 0.55 18.71
CA THR A 78 -10.66 0.31 17.27
C THR A 78 -10.63 1.61 16.46
N ILE A 79 -11.44 2.61 16.83
CA ILE A 79 -11.59 3.86 16.07
C ILE A 79 -10.38 4.78 16.25
N VAL A 80 -9.88 4.93 17.47
CA VAL A 80 -8.80 5.89 17.75
C VAL A 80 -7.55 5.58 16.89
N PRO A 81 -7.03 4.34 16.85
CA PRO A 81 -5.89 4.02 15.99
C PRO A 81 -6.18 4.24 14.51
N LEU A 82 -7.41 3.99 14.04
CA LEU A 82 -7.80 4.23 12.65
C LEU A 82 -7.73 5.71 12.29
N VAL A 83 -8.23 6.59 13.16
CA VAL A 83 -8.19 8.04 12.96
C VAL A 83 -6.75 8.54 12.93
N PHE A 84 -5.91 8.12 13.89
CA PHE A 84 -4.49 8.47 13.89
C PHE A 84 -3.77 8.00 12.63
N ARG A 85 -4.06 6.78 12.17
CA ARG A 85 -3.48 6.20 10.95
C ARG A 85 -3.97 6.93 9.69
N ALA A 86 -5.26 7.27 9.62
CA ALA A 86 -5.85 8.06 8.55
C ALA A 86 -5.19 9.45 8.45
N MET A 87 -4.99 10.12 9.59
CA MET A 87 -4.29 11.40 9.68
C MET A 87 -2.81 11.29 9.29
N ARG A 88 -2.14 10.20 9.68
CA ARG A 88 -0.75 9.98 9.30
C ARG A 88 -0.61 9.81 7.79
N TYR A 89 -1.46 8.98 7.17
CA TYR A 89 -1.37 8.69 5.73
C TYR A 89 -1.91 9.79 4.84
N SER A 90 -2.82 10.65 5.33
CA SER A 90 -3.20 11.86 4.58
C SER A 90 -2.02 12.82 4.36
N ARG A 91 -0.99 12.71 5.19
CA ARG A 91 0.26 13.49 5.12
C ARG A 91 1.45 12.71 4.54
N ALA A 92 1.26 11.46 4.12
CA ALA A 92 2.35 10.64 3.62
C ALA A 92 2.98 11.23 2.35
N LYS A 93 4.32 11.17 2.28
CA LYS A 93 5.08 11.73 1.16
C LYS A 93 5.22 10.67 0.05
N VAL A 94 4.47 10.85 -1.04
CA VAL A 94 4.67 10.05 -2.26
C VAL A 94 6.01 10.42 -2.90
N ARG A 95 6.83 9.40 -3.13
CA ARG A 95 8.13 9.46 -3.82
C ARG A 95 8.00 8.84 -5.20
N PHE A 96 8.86 9.28 -6.10
CA PHE A 96 8.99 8.77 -7.46
C PHE A 96 10.45 8.42 -7.71
N ALA A 97 10.68 7.27 -8.33
CA ALA A 97 12.00 6.88 -8.82
C ALA A 97 11.86 5.98 -10.05
N THR A 98 12.88 5.97 -10.89
CA THR A 98 13.07 4.95 -11.91
C THR A 98 13.90 3.84 -11.28
N LEU A 99 13.35 2.63 -11.22
CA LEU A 99 13.97 1.48 -10.54
C LEU A 99 14.06 0.28 -11.48
N TYR A 100 15.07 -0.55 -11.30
CA TYR A 100 15.31 -1.77 -12.07
C TYR A 100 14.82 -2.99 -11.28
N ALA A 101 14.10 -3.89 -11.94
CA ALA A 101 13.61 -5.09 -11.26
C ALA A 101 14.74 -6.09 -10.99
N ALA A 102 14.87 -6.53 -9.74
CA ALA A 102 15.94 -7.42 -9.30
C ALA A 102 15.83 -8.86 -9.85
N GLU A 103 14.59 -9.34 -10.00
CA GLU A 103 14.28 -10.73 -10.31
C GLU A 103 13.12 -10.78 -11.31
N ASP A 104 13.11 -11.82 -12.15
CA ASP A 104 12.01 -12.12 -13.05
C ASP A 104 10.80 -12.61 -12.26
N PHE A 105 9.74 -11.81 -12.22
CA PHE A 105 8.44 -12.21 -11.68
C PHE A 105 7.50 -12.59 -12.82
N HIS A 106 7.86 -13.63 -13.57
CA HIS A 106 7.05 -14.15 -14.67
C HIS A 106 6.03 -15.20 -14.22
N THR A 107 6.26 -15.86 -13.08
CA THR A 107 5.45 -17.00 -12.67
C THR A 107 4.32 -16.54 -11.75
N PHE A 108 3.08 -16.64 -12.23
CA PHE A 108 1.81 -16.54 -11.50
C PHE A 108 1.68 -17.65 -10.44
N SER A 109 2.66 -17.81 -9.55
CA SER A 109 2.46 -18.67 -8.41
C SER A 109 1.63 -17.89 -7.40
N PHE A 110 0.39 -18.29 -7.21
CA PHE A 110 -0.48 -17.78 -6.14
C PHE A 110 0.23 -17.83 -4.78
N LEU A 111 1.20 -18.74 -4.59
CA LEU A 111 2.07 -18.80 -3.42
C LEU A 111 3.11 -17.68 -3.31
N MET A 112 3.22 -16.72 -4.21
CA MET A 112 4.24 -15.66 -4.11
C MET A 112 3.69 -14.29 -3.67
N PHE A 113 2.42 -14.20 -3.26
CA PHE A 113 1.85 -12.91 -2.81
C PHE A 113 2.55 -12.33 -1.58
N TRP A 114 3.21 -13.16 -0.76
CA TRP A 114 4.00 -12.73 0.40
C TRP A 114 5.45 -12.35 0.06
N LYS A 115 5.95 -12.64 -1.14
CA LYS A 115 7.33 -12.31 -1.50
C LYS A 115 7.44 -10.80 -1.72
N LYS A 116 8.34 -10.18 -0.96
CA LYS A 116 8.62 -8.74 -1.04
C LYS A 116 9.21 -8.40 -2.40
N ALA A 117 8.72 -7.34 -3.03
CA ALA A 117 9.27 -6.90 -4.31
C ALA A 117 10.59 -6.17 -4.08
N LYS A 118 11.62 -6.56 -4.82
CA LYS A 118 12.97 -6.00 -4.73
C LYS A 118 13.31 -5.27 -6.02
N PHE A 119 13.86 -4.08 -5.88
CA PHE A 119 14.33 -3.28 -6.99
C PHE A 119 15.69 -2.68 -6.67
N TYR A 120 16.41 -2.29 -7.71
CA TYR A 120 17.67 -1.57 -7.58
C TYR A 120 17.54 -0.17 -8.19
N THR A 121 18.23 0.79 -7.59
CA THR A 121 18.43 2.11 -8.21
C THR A 121 19.52 2.02 -9.28
N GLU A 122 19.69 3.07 -10.08
CA GLU A 122 20.81 3.20 -11.02
C GLU A 122 22.18 3.10 -10.32
N ASN A 123 22.25 3.49 -9.04
CA ASN A 123 23.43 3.37 -8.19
C ASN A 123 23.59 1.99 -7.53
N ASN A 124 22.81 0.99 -7.97
CA ASN A 124 22.78 -0.37 -7.42
C ASN A 124 22.36 -0.46 -5.94
N GLU A 125 21.62 0.53 -5.42
CA GLU A 125 21.06 0.49 -4.07
C GLU A 125 19.78 -0.35 -4.06
N GLU A 126 19.69 -1.34 -3.16
CA GLU A 126 18.53 -2.22 -3.07
C GLU A 126 17.37 -1.56 -2.31
N ILE A 127 16.24 -1.38 -3.00
CA ILE A 127 14.98 -0.95 -2.39
C ILE A 127 14.05 -2.15 -2.25
N ARG A 128 13.71 -2.48 -0.99
CA ARG A 128 12.78 -3.57 -0.65
C ARG A 128 11.40 -3.02 -0.30
N PHE A 129 10.39 -3.40 -1.08
CA PHE A 129 9.00 -3.07 -0.79
C PHE A 129 8.38 -4.14 0.10
N ASN A 130 8.14 -3.77 1.35
CA ASN A 130 7.54 -4.66 2.35
C ASN A 130 6.03 -4.83 2.13
N ARG A 131 5.41 -3.90 1.39
CA ARG A 131 4.01 -3.96 1.02
C ARG A 131 3.81 -3.51 -0.42
N ARG A 132 2.83 -4.13 -1.09
CA ARG A 132 2.41 -3.79 -2.45
C ARG A 132 0.92 -3.44 -2.45
N LEU A 133 0.60 -2.21 -2.83
CA LEU A 133 -0.78 -1.80 -3.16
C LEU A 133 -1.01 -1.82 -4.67
N ALA A 134 0.07 -1.73 -5.46
CA ALA A 134 0.00 -1.77 -6.91
C ALA A 134 -0.54 -3.12 -7.42
N PRO A 135 -1.48 -3.12 -8.40
CA PRO A 135 -1.92 -4.34 -9.07
C PRO A 135 -0.75 -5.22 -9.54
N HIS A 136 -0.99 -6.53 -9.62
CA HIS A 136 0.02 -7.45 -10.09
C HIS A 136 0.33 -7.19 -11.57
N ILE A 137 1.61 -7.03 -11.89
CA ILE A 137 2.14 -6.93 -13.25
C ILE A 137 3.38 -7.85 -13.31
N PRO A 138 3.60 -8.56 -14.43
CA PRO A 138 4.83 -9.31 -14.62
C PRO A 138 6.01 -8.34 -14.67
N LEU A 139 7.06 -8.64 -13.92
CA LEU A 139 8.31 -7.89 -13.93
C LEU A 139 9.36 -8.67 -14.70
N GLU A 140 10.06 -7.99 -15.61
CA GLU A 140 11.21 -8.47 -16.35
C GLU A 140 12.47 -7.96 -15.64
N ARG A 141 13.43 -8.84 -15.40
CA ARG A 141 14.69 -8.55 -14.74
C ARG A 141 15.48 -7.49 -15.50
N ASP A 142 16.16 -6.62 -14.76
CA ASP A 142 17.02 -5.54 -15.25
C ASP A 142 16.29 -4.53 -16.18
N ARG A 143 14.95 -4.62 -16.27
CA ARG A 143 14.13 -3.62 -16.98
C ARG A 143 13.84 -2.44 -16.07
N ALA A 144 13.89 -1.23 -16.64
CA ALA A 144 13.58 0.00 -15.94
C ALA A 144 12.06 0.18 -15.77
N TYR A 145 11.65 0.55 -14.57
CA TYR A 145 10.27 0.81 -14.18
C TYR A 145 10.12 2.18 -13.54
N LEU A 146 9.07 2.91 -13.93
CA LEU A 146 8.58 4.10 -13.23
C LEU A 146 7.83 3.64 -11.99
N VAL A 147 8.35 3.98 -10.81
CA VAL A 147 7.83 3.50 -9.53
C VAL A 147 7.42 4.68 -8.64
N TYR A 148 6.16 4.64 -8.21
CA TYR A 148 5.64 5.51 -7.15
C TYR A 148 5.49 4.72 -5.87
N TYR A 149 6.01 5.27 -4.78
CA TYR A 149 6.05 4.61 -3.49
C TYR A 149 6.01 5.59 -2.33
N ILE A 150 5.78 5.09 -1.13
CA ILE A 150 5.82 5.87 0.12
C ILE A 150 6.65 5.14 1.16
N GLU A 151 7.12 5.90 2.14
CA GLU A 151 7.77 5.37 3.33
C GLU A 151 6.74 5.17 4.44
N ASP A 152 6.73 4.00 5.06
CA ASP A 152 5.95 3.68 6.24
C ASP A 152 6.87 3.20 7.37
N ALA A 153 6.37 3.14 8.61
CA ALA A 153 7.16 2.68 9.78
C ALA A 153 7.79 1.30 9.57
N GLY A 154 7.14 0.45 8.78
CA GLY A 154 7.62 -0.89 8.46
C GLY A 154 8.40 -0.98 7.16
N GLY A 155 8.80 0.12 6.52
CA GLY A 155 9.55 0.16 5.26
C GLY A 155 8.75 0.70 4.06
N TRP A 156 9.19 0.38 2.84
CA TRP A 156 8.63 0.97 1.63
C TRP A 156 7.34 0.28 1.17
N VAL A 157 6.37 1.08 0.74
CA VAL A 157 5.09 0.62 0.19
C VAL A 157 4.99 1.00 -1.27
N LEU A 158 4.86 0.00 -2.14
CA LEU A 158 4.72 0.19 -3.58
C LEU A 158 3.29 0.61 -3.93
N LEU A 159 3.12 1.84 -4.45
CA LEU A 159 1.81 2.39 -4.82
C LEU A 159 1.43 2.02 -6.26
N SER A 160 2.27 2.37 -7.23
CA SER A 160 2.04 2.07 -8.63
C SER A 160 3.35 1.89 -9.38
N ILE A 161 3.31 1.11 -10.45
CA ILE A 161 4.47 0.74 -11.25
C ILE A 161 4.08 0.67 -12.73
N ALA A 162 4.97 1.13 -13.60
CA ALA A 162 4.87 1.00 -15.04
C ALA A 162 6.24 0.79 -15.69
N PRO A 163 6.35 0.06 -16.80
CA PRO A 163 7.60 0.00 -17.56
C PRO A 163 8.00 1.38 -18.08
N ALA A 164 9.29 1.72 -17.98
CA ALA A 164 9.79 3.01 -18.46
C ALA A 164 9.78 3.16 -19.99
N ASP A 165 9.79 2.03 -20.71
CA ASP A 165 9.70 1.94 -22.18
C ASP A 165 8.26 1.85 -22.71
N HIS A 166 7.24 2.00 -21.86
CA HIS A 166 5.84 1.98 -22.28
C HIS A 166 5.52 3.21 -23.17
N PRO A 167 4.69 3.10 -24.23
CA PRO A 167 4.37 4.24 -25.12
C PRO A 167 3.71 5.43 -24.41
N GLU A 168 3.02 5.19 -23.30
CA GLU A 168 2.42 6.23 -22.44
C GLU A 168 3.30 6.65 -21.25
N ALA A 169 4.54 6.13 -21.13
CA ALA A 169 5.41 6.36 -19.97
C ALA A 169 5.62 7.86 -19.66
N GLU A 170 5.76 8.68 -20.69
CA GLU A 170 5.93 10.13 -20.56
C GLU A 170 4.75 10.79 -19.82
N LYS A 171 3.52 10.33 -20.06
CA LYS A 171 2.31 10.85 -19.40
C LYS A 171 2.27 10.50 -17.92
N TRP A 172 3.02 9.49 -17.50
CA TRP A 172 3.07 9.00 -16.12
C TRP A 172 4.25 9.54 -15.33
N LYS A 173 5.14 10.32 -15.95
CA LYS A 173 6.18 11.04 -15.20
C LYS A 173 5.56 12.06 -14.24
N PRO A 174 6.28 12.41 -13.15
CA PRO A 174 5.83 13.39 -12.17
C PRO A 174 5.41 14.69 -12.84
N SER A 175 4.26 15.21 -12.43
CA SER A 175 3.82 16.54 -12.85
C SER A 175 4.67 17.64 -12.21
N GLU A 176 4.67 18.83 -12.79
CA GLU A 176 5.30 20.01 -12.18
C GLU A 176 4.83 20.23 -10.73
N ARG A 177 3.52 20.10 -10.48
CA ARG A 177 2.93 20.16 -9.13
C ARG A 177 3.51 19.13 -8.16
N PHE A 178 3.91 17.95 -8.64
CA PHE A 178 4.61 16.97 -7.81
C PHE A 178 5.98 17.50 -7.41
N ASN A 179 6.74 17.98 -8.39
CA ASN A 179 8.11 18.47 -8.19
C ASN A 179 8.14 19.69 -7.26
N THR A 180 7.21 20.65 -7.41
CA THR A 180 7.10 21.81 -6.50
C THR A 180 6.87 21.38 -5.05
N ARG A 181 5.96 20.41 -4.82
CA ARG A 181 5.70 19.90 -3.46
C ARG A 181 6.89 19.11 -2.92
N PHE A 182 7.60 18.40 -3.79
CA PHE A 182 8.76 17.62 -3.40
C PHE A 182 9.94 18.52 -3.02
N ALA A 183 10.23 19.56 -3.81
CA ALA A 183 11.27 20.55 -3.55
C ALA A 183 11.07 21.25 -2.20
N HIS A 184 9.88 21.83 -1.97
CA HIS A 184 9.55 22.48 -0.71
C HIS A 184 9.69 21.56 0.52
N ARG A 185 9.49 20.25 0.35
CA ARG A 185 9.64 19.28 1.44
C ARG A 185 11.09 18.87 1.68
N ARG A 186 11.95 18.94 0.67
CA ARG A 186 13.37 18.62 0.77
C ARG A 186 14.09 19.71 1.57
N GLU A 187 13.77 20.98 1.30
CA GLU A 187 14.27 22.15 2.03
C GLU A 187 13.90 22.14 3.52
N GLN A 188 12.75 21.58 3.89
CA GLN A 188 12.34 21.46 5.29
C GLN A 188 13.00 20.29 6.06
N SER A 189 13.68 19.39 5.36
CA SER A 189 14.29 18.18 5.96
C SER A 189 15.82 18.22 6.03
N SER A 190 16.43 19.28 5.47
CA SER A 190 17.85 19.62 5.56
C SER A 190 18.06 20.65 6.66
#